data_AF-A0A919KN35-F1
#
_entry.id   AF-A0A919KN35-F1
#
_cell.length_a   1.000
_cell.length_b   1.000
_cell.length_c   1.000
_cell.angle_alpha   90.00
_cell.angle_beta   90.00
_cell.angle_gamma   90.00
#
_symmetry.space_group_name_H-M   'P 1'
#
loop_
_entity.id
_entity.type
_entity.pdbx_description
1 polymer ?
#
loop_
_entity_poly.entity_id
_entity_poly.type
_entity_poly.pdbx_seq_one_letter_code
_entity_poly.pdbx_strand_id
1 'polypeptide(L)'
;MHSHLRFENPPALPHDVVVETLERAIGNQAHEPEAADALVGSALNDDDREFVEHWCVQVGTRADSGSQLLGLAGLCLGHVARRFGHLGDEALALVHSLAARADVDSADVDGRAIDGLDDVRIFLHLR
;
A
#
# COMPACT_ATOMS: atom_id res chain seq x y z
N MET A 1 28.93 2.58 8.62
CA MET A 1 28.28 3.64 7.83
C MET A 1 26.91 3.88 8.44
N HIS A 2 26.66 5.03 9.03
CA HIS A 2 25.30 5.43 9.40
C HIS A 2 24.67 5.97 8.11
N SER A 3 23.75 5.20 7.53
CA SER A 3 22.88 5.72 6.49
C SER A 3 22.06 6.85 7.12
N HIS A 4 22.21 8.07 6.62
CA HIS A 4 21.34 9.17 7.07
C HIS A 4 19.95 8.88 6.53
N LEU A 5 19.02 8.54 7.42
CA LEU A 5 17.60 8.45 7.07
C LEU A 5 17.17 9.82 6.54
N ARG A 6 16.72 9.86 5.30
CA ARG A 6 16.20 11.06 4.65
C ARG A 6 14.68 10.97 4.65
N PHE A 7 14.04 12.04 5.11
CA PHE A 7 12.61 12.20 4.93
C PHE A 7 12.33 12.69 3.51
N GLU A 8 11.44 12.01 2.81
CA GLU A 8 10.92 12.40 1.51
C GLU A 8 9.39 12.30 1.58
N ASN A 9 8.70 13.27 0.98
CA ASN A 9 7.25 13.25 0.85
C ASN A 9 6.93 12.95 -0.62
N PRO A 10 6.51 11.73 -0.97
CA PRO A 10 6.28 11.36 -2.36
C PRO A 10 5.18 12.24 -2.97
N PRO A 11 5.41 12.85 -4.14
CA PRO A 11 4.44 13.73 -4.76
C PRO A 11 3.24 12.93 -5.29
N ALA A 12 2.08 13.59 -5.41
CA ALA A 12 1.04 13.10 -6.29
C ALA A 12 1.55 13.09 -7.73
N LEU A 13 1.31 12.00 -8.45
CA LEU A 13 1.59 11.87 -9.87
C LEU A 13 0.27 11.79 -10.64
N PRO A 14 0.25 12.15 -11.94
CA PRO A 14 -0.89 11.89 -12.80
C PRO A 14 -1.28 10.40 -12.79
N HIS A 15 -2.59 10.10 -12.81
CA HIS A 15 -3.11 8.73 -12.73
C HIS A 15 -2.52 7.78 -13.77
N ASP A 16 -2.32 8.24 -15.00
CA ASP A 16 -1.70 7.46 -16.08
C ASP A 16 -0.24 7.06 -15.76
N VAL A 17 0.52 7.97 -15.16
CA VAL A 17 1.90 7.70 -14.70
C VAL A 17 1.90 6.73 -13.52
N VAL A 18 0.95 6.85 -12.60
CA VAL A 18 0.80 5.91 -11.48
C VAL A 18 0.49 4.51 -12.01
N VAL A 19 -0.54 4.38 -12.85
CA VAL A 19 -0.95 3.12 -13.48
C VAL A 19 0.24 2.44 -14.16
N GLU A 20 0.93 3.16 -15.05
CA GLU A 20 2.06 2.62 -15.79
C GLU A 20 3.18 2.15 -14.85
N THR A 21 3.48 2.93 -13.82
CA THR A 21 4.53 2.60 -12.84
C THR A 21 4.18 1.34 -12.05
N LEU A 22 2.95 1.25 -11.55
CA LEU A 22 2.49 0.10 -10.76
C LEU A 22 2.41 -1.18 -11.58
N GLU A 23 1.89 -1.12 -12.81
CA GLU A 23 1.81 -2.29 -13.69
C GLU A 23 3.18 -2.87 -14.02
N ARG A 24 4.18 -2.01 -14.25
CA ARG A 24 5.56 -2.45 -14.49
C ARG A 24 6.15 -3.19 -13.29
N ALA A 25 5.87 -2.71 -12.08
CA ALA A 25 6.43 -3.29 -10.86
C ALA A 25 5.77 -4.61 -10.45
N ILE A 26 4.46 -4.78 -10.71
CA ILE A 26 3.76 -6.06 -10.48
C ILE A 26 4.42 -7.22 -11.22
N GLY A 27 4.98 -6.98 -12.42
CA GLY A 27 5.66 -8.02 -13.20
C GLY A 27 7.18 -8.04 -13.08
N ASN A 28 7.79 -7.10 -12.35
CA ASN A 28 9.24 -6.95 -12.28
C ASN A 28 9.68 -6.15 -11.04
N GLN A 29 10.27 -6.86 -10.08
CA GLN A 29 10.72 -6.27 -8.81
C GLN A 29 11.76 -5.15 -8.98
N ALA A 30 12.44 -5.05 -10.13
CA ALA A 30 13.38 -3.97 -10.42
C ALA A 30 12.73 -2.57 -10.43
N HIS A 31 11.40 -2.47 -10.52
CA HIS A 31 10.64 -1.23 -10.53
C HIS A 31 9.87 -0.96 -9.22
N GLU A 32 10.07 -1.77 -8.18
CA GLU A 32 9.41 -1.57 -6.89
C GLU A 32 9.74 -0.23 -6.23
N PRO A 33 10.97 0.33 -6.29
CA PRO A 33 11.25 1.62 -5.67
C PRO A 33 10.38 2.74 -6.24
N GLU A 34 10.26 2.85 -7.56
CA GLU A 34 9.41 3.87 -8.19
C GLU A 34 7.92 3.61 -7.92
N ALA A 35 7.49 2.35 -7.91
CA ALA A 35 6.11 1.99 -7.56
C ALA A 35 5.76 2.27 -6.10
N ALA A 36 6.72 2.10 -5.18
CA ALA A 36 6.54 2.44 -3.78
C ALA A 36 6.26 3.94 -3.61
N ASP A 37 7.06 4.79 -4.25
CA ASP A 37 6.87 6.24 -4.23
C ASP A 37 5.53 6.64 -4.86
N ALA A 38 5.17 6.06 -6.00
CA ALA A 38 3.90 6.33 -6.67
C ALA A 38 2.69 5.91 -5.83
N LEU A 39 2.73 4.72 -5.21
CA LEU A 39 1.63 4.19 -4.40
C LEU A 39 1.44 5.03 -3.12
N VAL A 40 2.53 5.33 -2.40
CA VAL A 40 2.49 6.15 -1.19
C VAL A 40 2.07 7.59 -1.52
N GLY A 41 2.64 8.17 -2.59
CA GLY A 41 2.28 9.51 -3.04
C GLY A 41 0.79 9.65 -3.37
N SER A 42 0.22 8.65 -4.02
CA SER A 42 -1.22 8.57 -4.30
C SER A 42 -2.02 8.44 -3.00
N ALA A 43 -1.65 7.50 -2.13
CA ALA A 43 -2.35 7.26 -0.87
C ALA A 43 -2.36 8.46 0.08
N LEU A 44 -1.34 9.31 0.04
CA LEU A 44 -1.24 10.51 0.88
C LEU A 44 -1.91 11.75 0.27
N ASN A 45 -1.90 11.89 -1.06
CA ASN A 45 -2.20 13.17 -1.71
C ASN A 45 -3.34 13.12 -2.74
N ASP A 46 -3.69 11.96 -3.29
CA ASP A 46 -4.74 11.87 -4.32
C ASP A 46 -6.13 11.93 -3.67
N ASP A 47 -7.03 12.73 -4.24
CA ASP A 47 -8.39 12.92 -3.73
C ASP A 47 -9.38 11.89 -4.30
N ASP A 48 -8.99 11.15 -5.34
CA ASP A 48 -9.78 10.04 -5.88
C ASP A 48 -9.57 8.77 -5.05
N ARG A 49 -10.41 8.63 -4.00
CA ARG A 49 -10.43 7.45 -3.14
C ARG A 49 -10.51 6.14 -3.92
N GLU A 50 -11.41 6.06 -4.92
CA GLU A 50 -11.68 4.82 -5.64
C GLU A 50 -10.49 4.39 -6.47
N PHE A 51 -9.82 5.36 -7.11
CA PHE A 51 -8.57 5.12 -7.82
C PHE A 51 -7.48 4.58 -6.89
N VAL A 52 -7.24 5.24 -5.75
CA VAL A 52 -6.20 4.83 -4.79
C VAL A 52 -6.48 3.45 -4.23
N GLU A 53 -7.72 3.22 -3.78
CA GLU A 53 -8.14 1.94 -3.21
C GLU A 53 -8.00 0.81 -4.25
N HIS A 54 -8.46 1.03 -5.47
CA HIS A 54 -8.33 0.07 -6.57
C HIS A 54 -6.87 -0.35 -6.80
N TRP A 55 -5.96 0.62 -6.88
CA TRP A 55 -4.55 0.31 -7.16
C TRP A 55 -3.82 -0.32 -5.97
N CYS A 56 -4.18 0.03 -4.74
CA CYS A 56 -3.71 -0.71 -3.57
C CYS A 56 -4.15 -2.18 -3.63
N VAL A 57 -5.40 -2.43 -4.04
CA VAL A 57 -5.92 -3.79 -4.21
C VAL A 57 -5.21 -4.55 -5.32
N GLN A 58 -5.02 -3.93 -6.49
CA GLN A 58 -4.31 -4.55 -7.61
C GLN A 58 -2.89 -4.94 -7.22
N VAL A 59 -2.15 -4.04 -6.59
CA VAL A 59 -0.77 -4.30 -6.14
C VAL A 59 -0.74 -5.38 -5.06
N GLY A 60 -1.54 -5.24 -4.01
CA GLY A 60 -1.54 -6.19 -2.88
C GLY A 60 -2.01 -7.60 -3.24
N THR A 61 -2.72 -7.76 -4.36
CA THR A 61 -3.18 -9.06 -4.86
C THR A 61 -2.21 -9.69 -5.86
N ARG A 62 -1.52 -8.87 -6.67
CA ARG A 62 -0.78 -9.35 -7.86
C ARG A 62 0.73 -9.32 -7.71
N ALA A 63 1.28 -8.55 -6.77
CA ALA A 63 2.73 -8.55 -6.52
C ALA A 63 3.20 -9.91 -5.99
N ASP A 64 4.43 -10.30 -6.35
CA ASP A 64 5.03 -11.56 -5.93
C ASP A 64 5.25 -11.62 -4.41
N SER A 65 5.24 -12.84 -3.86
CA SER A 65 5.64 -13.10 -2.47
C SER A 65 7.04 -12.53 -2.18
N GLY A 66 7.18 -11.83 -1.05
CA GLY A 66 8.40 -11.11 -0.67
C GLY A 66 8.59 -9.75 -1.34
N SER A 67 7.66 -9.33 -2.20
CA SER A 67 7.65 -7.96 -2.71
C SER A 67 7.37 -6.96 -1.60
N GLN A 68 8.16 -5.89 -1.53
CA GLN A 68 7.93 -4.81 -0.57
C GLN A 68 6.58 -4.09 -0.80
N LEU A 69 6.03 -4.20 -2.02
CA LEU A 69 4.78 -3.56 -2.39
C LEU A 69 3.57 -4.19 -1.69
N LEU A 70 3.68 -5.43 -1.22
CA LEU A 70 2.62 -6.09 -0.45
C LEU A 70 2.40 -5.39 0.90
N GLY A 71 3.49 -5.15 1.65
CA GLY A 71 3.43 -4.40 2.91
C GLY A 71 2.95 -2.96 2.71
N LEU A 72 3.41 -2.31 1.64
CA LEU A 72 2.98 -0.95 1.28
C LEU A 72 1.51 -0.86 0.88
N ALA A 73 0.98 -1.84 0.15
CA ALA A 73 -0.43 -1.87 -0.20
C ALA A 73 -1.32 -1.91 1.05
N GLY A 74 -0.96 -2.73 2.05
CA GLY A 74 -1.64 -2.75 3.34
C GLY A 74 -1.57 -1.41 4.08
N LEU A 75 -0.38 -0.81 4.15
CA LEU A 75 -0.19 0.51 4.76
C LEU A 75 -0.99 1.61 4.05
N CYS A 76 -0.98 1.62 2.73
CA CYS A 76 -1.69 2.60 1.91
C CYS A 76 -3.21 2.48 2.08
N LEU A 77 -3.76 1.26 2.22
CA LEU A 77 -5.16 1.06 2.57
C LEU A 77 -5.48 1.60 3.98
N GLY A 78 -4.54 1.52 4.92
CA GLY A 78 -4.62 2.21 6.21
C GLY A 78 -4.68 3.74 6.06
N HIS A 79 -3.91 4.31 5.14
CA HIS A 79 -4.01 5.74 4.78
C HIS A 79 -5.36 6.09 4.14
N VAL A 80 -5.89 5.25 3.26
CA VAL A 80 -7.22 5.44 2.66
C VAL A 80 -8.29 5.43 3.75
N ALA A 81 -8.29 4.44 4.65
CA ALA A 81 -9.21 4.38 5.77
C ALA A 81 -9.12 5.63 6.66
N ARG A 82 -7.90 6.09 6.98
CA ARG A 82 -7.67 7.31 7.76
C ARG A 82 -8.19 8.58 7.08
N ARG A 83 -7.91 8.75 5.78
CA ARG A 83 -8.24 9.98 5.04
C ARG A 83 -9.73 10.06 4.70
N PHE A 84 -10.32 8.94 4.30
CA PHE A 84 -11.67 8.91 3.74
C PHE A 84 -12.72 8.28 4.67
N GLY A 85 -12.31 7.64 5.77
CA GLY A 85 -13.23 6.99 6.71
C GLY A 85 -13.98 5.81 6.11
N HIS A 86 -13.47 5.22 5.02
CA HIS A 86 -14.13 4.16 4.28
C HIS A 86 -13.11 3.29 3.53
N LEU A 87 -13.45 2.00 3.41
CA LEU A 87 -12.85 1.02 2.50
C LEU A 87 -13.97 0.12 1.96
N GLY A 88 -13.86 -0.31 0.71
CA GLY A 88 -14.70 -1.37 0.16
C GLY A 88 -14.35 -2.74 0.74
N ASP A 89 -15.29 -3.69 0.58
CA ASP A 89 -15.17 -5.05 1.15
C ASP A 89 -13.92 -5.80 0.68
N GLU A 90 -13.56 -5.64 -0.60
CA GLU A 90 -12.36 -6.27 -1.18
C GLU A 90 -11.07 -5.72 -0.54
N ALA A 91 -10.99 -4.40 -0.40
CA ALA A 91 -9.86 -3.74 0.24
C ALA A 91 -9.74 -4.14 1.72
N LEU A 92 -10.87 -4.21 2.43
CA LEU A 92 -10.90 -4.64 3.82
C LEU A 92 -10.42 -6.10 3.98
N ALA A 93 -10.91 -7.01 3.12
CA ALA A 93 -10.47 -8.40 3.12
C ALA A 93 -8.97 -8.52 2.80
N LEU A 94 -8.46 -7.71 1.87
CA LEU A 94 -7.06 -7.71 1.50
C LEU A 94 -6.16 -7.24 2.65
N VAL A 95 -6.52 -6.17 3.37
CA VAL A 95 -5.74 -5.70 4.53
C VAL A 95 -5.61 -6.79 5.60
N HIS A 96 -6.72 -7.48 5.91
CA HIS A 96 -6.69 -8.61 6.84
C HIS A 96 -5.79 -9.75 6.35
N SER A 97 -5.86 -10.09 5.06
CA SER A 97 -5.04 -11.13 4.46
C SER A 97 -3.54 -10.81 4.50
N LEU A 98 -3.16 -9.58 4.13
CA LEU A 98 -1.77 -9.12 4.14
C LEU A 98 -1.19 -9.06 5.55
N ALA A 99 -1.95 -8.54 6.52
CA ALA A 99 -1.51 -8.49 7.92
C ALA A 99 -1.33 -9.90 8.51
N ALA A 100 -2.23 -10.84 8.19
CA ALA A 100 -2.10 -12.23 8.63
C ALA A 100 -0.86 -12.92 8.02
N ARG A 101 -0.54 -12.63 6.75
CA ARG A 101 0.70 -13.12 6.11
C ARG A 101 1.94 -12.53 6.78
N ALA A 102 1.93 -11.24 7.09
CA ALA A 102 3.05 -10.57 7.76
C ALA A 102 3.30 -11.10 9.18
N ASP A 103 2.25 -11.48 9.92
CA ASP A 103 2.36 -12.08 11.25
C ASP A 103 2.97 -13.49 11.21
N VAL A 104 2.78 -14.22 10.10
CA VAL A 104 3.31 -15.58 9.90
C VAL A 104 4.74 -15.56 9.35
N ASP A 105 5.00 -14.73 8.34
CA ASP A 105 6.30 -14.65 7.66
C ASP A 105 6.60 -13.23 7.17
N SER A 106 7.47 -12.54 7.89
CA SER A 106 7.93 -11.19 7.53
C SER A 106 8.78 -11.14 6.25
N ALA A 107 9.25 -12.28 5.75
CA ALA A 107 9.92 -12.38 4.46
C ALA A 107 8.93 -12.48 3.28
N ASP A 108 7.67 -12.86 3.53
CA ASP A 108 6.58 -12.86 2.54
C ASP A 108 5.91 -11.48 2.45
N VAL A 109 5.49 -10.94 3.59
CA VAL A 109 4.90 -9.59 3.70
C VAL A 109 5.49 -8.91 4.92
N ASP A 110 6.02 -7.70 4.77
CA ASP A 110 6.60 -6.97 5.90
C ASP A 110 5.54 -6.36 6.85
N GLY A 111 6.01 -5.93 8.03
CA GLY A 111 5.17 -5.43 9.11
C GLY A 111 4.32 -4.20 8.80
N ARG A 112 4.57 -3.47 7.69
CA ARG A 112 3.74 -2.32 7.30
C ARG A 112 2.29 -2.72 7.03
N ALA A 113 2.05 -3.97 6.65
CA ALA A 113 0.69 -4.49 6.50
C ALA A 113 -0.07 -4.54 7.84
N ILE A 114 0.63 -4.82 8.94
CA ILE A 114 0.04 -4.84 10.30
C ILE A 114 -0.31 -3.42 10.73
N ASP A 115 0.61 -2.47 10.53
CA ASP A 115 0.36 -1.04 10.79
C ASP A 115 -0.86 -0.53 10.01
N GLY A 116 -0.97 -0.92 8.73
CA GLY A 116 -2.13 -0.62 7.89
C GLY A 116 -3.44 -1.18 8.45
N LEU A 117 -3.43 -2.41 8.96
CA LEU A 117 -4.62 -3.00 9.62
C LEU A 117 -5.01 -2.25 10.90
N ASP A 118 -4.03 -1.82 11.69
CA ASP A 118 -4.31 -1.05 12.91
C ASP A 118 -4.94 0.31 12.58
N ASP A 119 -4.48 0.98 11.53
CA ASP A 119 -5.15 2.18 11.00
C ASP A 119 -6.59 1.89 10.59
N VAL A 120 -6.83 0.83 9.82
CA VAL A 120 -8.18 0.44 9.40
C VAL A 120 -9.09 0.22 10.62
N ARG A 121 -8.62 -0.48 11.65
CA ARG A 121 -9.39 -0.71 12.88
C ARG A 121 -9.74 0.61 13.59
N ILE A 122 -8.75 1.49 13.74
CA ILE A 122 -8.90 2.77 14.45
C ILE A 122 -9.89 3.68 13.70
N PHE A 123 -9.66 3.89 12.40
CA PHE A 123 -10.36 4.90 11.62
C PHE A 123 -11.71 4.43 11.06
N LEU A 124 -11.94 3.12 10.93
CA LEU A 124 -13.26 2.56 10.58
C LEU A 124 -14.05 2.09 11.81
N HIS A 125 -13.49 2.26 13.02
CA HIS A 125 -14.10 1.85 14.29
C HIS A 125 -14.47 0.35 14.36
N LEU A 126 -13.62 -0.49 13.77
CA LEU A 126 -13.74 -1.94 13.82
C LEU A 126 -13.12 -2.46 15.12
N ARG A 127 -13.75 -3.47 15.72
CA ARG A 127 -13.29 -4.08 16.99
C ARG A 127 -12.44 -5.32 16.74
#